data_AF-A0A0M9E542-F1
#
_entry.id   AF-A0A0M9E542-F1
#
_cell.length_a   1.000
_cell.length_b   1.000
_cell.length_c   1.000
_cell.angle_alpha   90.00
_cell.angle_beta   90.00
_cell.angle_gamma   90.00
#
_symmetry.space_group_name_H-M   'P 1'
#
loop_
_entity.id
_entity.type
_entity.pdbx_description
1 polymer ?
#
loop_
_entity_poly.entity_id
_entity_poly.type
_entity_poly.pdbx_seq_one_letter_code
_entity_poly.pdbx_strand_id
1 'polypeptide(L)' 'MHAYKFETTILDNGIIQLPEISKYANQQIEIFIVIKQIDQQVHTKAKQPVDQFLNKWTGFLKGCDPDESKFQYLSRKYK' A
#
# COMPACT_ATOMS: atom_id res chain seq x y z
N MET A 1 24.99 19.77 -5.77
CA MET A 1 23.94 20.04 -4.76
C MET A 1 23.84 18.81 -3.87
N HIS A 2 23.97 18.97 -2.55
CA HIS A 2 23.91 17.86 -1.59
C HIS A 2 22.60 17.96 -0.83
N ALA A 3 21.85 16.86 -0.75
CA ALA A 3 20.59 16.78 -0.02
C ALA A 3 20.71 15.78 1.12
N TYR A 4 20.22 16.15 2.29
CA TYR A 4 20.15 15.29 3.46
C TYR A 4 18.69 15.00 3.78
N LYS A 5 18.36 13.72 3.93
CA LYS A 5 17.05 13.27 4.38
C LYS A 5 17.20 12.58 5.72
N PHE A 6 16.45 13.05 6.70
CA PHE A 6 16.29 12.41 8.00
C PHE A 6 14.81 12.41 8.36
N GLU A 7 14.42 11.45 9.18
CA GLU A 7 13.04 11.36 9.68
C GLU A 7 13.03 11.86 11.12
N THR A 8 12.11 12.77 11.43
CA THR A 8 11.94 13.30 12.77
C THR A 8 10.47 13.66 13.00
N THR A 9 10.12 13.90 14.26
CA THR A 9 8.78 14.31 14.68
C THR A 9 8.82 15.78 15.05
N ILE A 10 7.76 16.51 14.70
CA ILE A 10 7.55 17.88 15.15
C ILE A 10 7.12 17.80 16.62
N LEU A 11 7.86 18.47 17.51
CA LEU A 11 7.53 18.53 18.94
C LEU A 11 6.25 19.34 19.17
N ASP A 12 5.62 19.18 20.33
CA ASP A 12 4.32 19.82 20.66
C ASP A 12 4.33 21.36 20.54
N ASN A 13 5.50 21.98 20.67
CA ASN A 13 5.71 23.42 20.52
C ASN A 13 6.06 23.84 19.08
N GLY A 14 5.93 22.95 18.11
CA GLY A 14 6.23 23.22 16.69
C GLY A 14 7.73 23.20 16.36
N ILE A 15 8.59 22.73 17.26
CA ILE A 15 10.05 22.69 17.04
C ILE A 15 10.46 21.40 16.33
N ILE A 16 11.34 21.54 15.34
CA ILE A 16 12.02 20.42 14.66
C ILE A 16 13.47 20.40 15.12
N GLN A 17 13.92 19.28 15.67
CA GLN A 17 15.33 19.09 16.01
C GLN A 17 16.10 18.55 14.80
N LEU A 18 17.05 19.34 14.32
CA LEU A 18 17.98 18.92 13.28
C LEU A 18 19.12 18.09 13.90
N PRO A 19 19.55 16.98 13.27
CA PRO A 19 20.78 16.29 13.64
C PRO A 19 21.99 17.23 13.54
N GLU A 20 23.08 16.90 14.26
CA GLU A 20 24.28 17.73 14.25
C GLU A 20 24.86 17.87 12.83
N ILE A 21 24.91 19.11 12.34
CA ILE A 21 25.40 19.48 11.00
C ILE A 21 26.41 20.63 11.08
N SER A 22 27.25 20.62 12.12
CA SER A 22 28.26 21.64 12.43
C SER A 22 29.18 21.99 11.25
N LYS A 23 29.43 21.03 10.36
CA LYS A 23 30.18 21.22 9.10
C LYS A 23 29.58 22.24 8.12
N TYR A 24 28.32 22.65 8.31
CA TYR A 24 27.61 23.63 7.48
C TYR A 24 27.36 24.96 8.20
N ALA A 25 28.12 25.26 9.26
CA ALA A 25 28.02 26.52 9.98
C ALA A 25 28.12 27.74 9.02
N ASN A 26 27.24 28.73 9.24
CA ASN A 26 27.15 29.98 8.46
C ASN A 26 26.84 29.81 6.96
N GLN A 27 26.31 28.65 6.55
CA GLN A 27 25.85 28.45 5.17
C GLN A 27 24.33 28.64 5.07
N GLN A 28 23.89 29.25 3.97
CA GLN A 28 22.48 29.32 3.64
C GLN A 28 22.00 27.93 3.18
N ILE A 29 20.94 27.44 3.80
CA ILE A 29 20.35 26.14 3.49
C ILE A 29 18.85 26.27 3.20
N GLU A 30 18.32 25.31 2.45
CA GLU A 30 16.89 25.14 2.20
C GLU A 30 16.41 23.88 2.94
N ILE A 31 15.25 23.98 3.59
CA ILE A 31 14.65 22.88 4.35
C ILE A 31 13.34 22.48 3.67
N PHE A 32 13.25 21.21 3.27
CA PHE A 32 12.01 20.60 2.77
C PHE A 32 11.39 19.71 3.85
N ILE A 33 10.16 20.02 4.24
CA ILE A 33 9.40 19.26 5.25
C ILE A 33 8.29 18.48 4.54
N VAL A 34 8.25 17.16 4.74
CA VAL A 34 7.17 16.30 4.24
C VAL A 34 6.40 15.77 5.44
N ILE A 35 5.15 16.21 5.60
CA ILE A 35 4.26 15.68 6.63
C ILE A 35 3.78 14.31 6.20
N LYS A 36 4.28 13.26 6.86
CA LYS A 36 3.72 11.92 6.70
C LYS A 36 2.34 11.95 7.36
N GLN A 37 1.29 11.91 6.54
CA GLN A 37 -0.01 11.50 7.03
C GLN A 37 0.15 10.05 7.48
N ILE A 38 0.21 9.85 8.79
CA ILE A 38 -0.06 8.53 9.34
C ILE A 38 -1.52 8.36 9.01
N ASP A 39 -1.82 7.61 7.94
CA ASP A 39 -3.17 7.14 7.72
C ASP A 39 -3.62 6.57 9.05
N GLN A 40 -4.50 7.30 9.74
CA GLN A 40 -5.23 6.74 10.84
C GLN A 40 -5.89 5.52 10.22
N GLN A 41 -5.35 4.34 10.52
CA GLN A 41 -5.95 3.07 10.18
C GLN A 41 -7.26 2.98 10.98
N VAL A 42 -8.27 3.73 10.54
CA VAL A 42 -9.63 3.64 11.02
C VAL A 42 -10.52 3.65 9.78
N HIS A 43 -10.21 2.75 8.86
CA HIS A 43 -11.12 1.66 8.63
C HIS A 43 -10.24 0.44 8.41
N THR A 44 -10.17 -0.45 9.41
CA THR A 44 -10.17 -1.88 9.12
C THR A 44 -11.10 -2.05 7.93
N LYS A 45 -10.54 -2.24 6.73
CA LYS A 45 -11.33 -2.73 5.60
C LYS A 45 -11.89 -4.03 6.17
N ALA A 46 -13.16 -3.99 6.57
CA ALA A 46 -13.86 -5.15 7.08
C ALA A 46 -13.46 -6.28 6.14
N LYS A 47 -12.82 -7.32 6.69
CA LYS A 47 -12.35 -8.47 5.91
C LYS A 47 -13.48 -8.79 4.95
N GLN A 48 -13.33 -8.45 3.67
CA GLN A 48 -14.43 -8.62 2.74
C GLN A 48 -14.72 -10.12 2.79
N PRO A 49 -15.97 -10.52 3.11
CA PRO A 49 -16.27 -11.94 3.19
C PRO A 49 -15.85 -12.54 1.86
N VAL A 50 -15.22 -13.72 1.90
CA VAL A 50 -14.69 -14.40 0.71
C VAL A 50 -15.77 -14.45 -0.38
N ASP A 51 -17.04 -14.56 0.01
CA ASP A 51 -18.22 -14.50 -0.84
C ASP A 51 -18.34 -13.22 -1.68
N GLN A 52 -17.98 -12.05 -1.15
CA GLN A 52 -18.01 -10.78 -1.88
C GLN A 52 -16.87 -10.68 -2.90
N PHE A 53 -15.71 -11.26 -2.58
CA PHE A 53 -14.61 -11.40 -3.54
C PHE A 53 -14.99 -12.39 -4.66
N LEU A 54 -15.49 -13.57 -4.27
CA LEU A 54 -15.93 -14.60 -5.21
C LEU A 54 -17.00 -14.05 -6.13
N ASN A 55 -18.07 -13.42 -5.62
CA ASN A 55 -19.14 -12.87 -6.46
C ASN A 55 -18.67 -11.82 -7.47
N LYS A 56 -17.65 -11.02 -7.15
CA LYS A 56 -17.07 -10.06 -8.12
C LYS A 56 -16.28 -10.76 -9.22
N TRP A 57 -15.57 -11.85 -8.90
CA TRP A 57 -14.70 -12.56 -9.84
C TRP A 57 -15.41 -13.68 -10.61
N THR A 58 -16.41 -14.33 -10.01
CA THR A 58 -17.23 -15.38 -10.63
C THR A 58 -18.32 -14.81 -11.55
N GLY A 59 -18.49 -13.48 -11.60
CA GLY A 59 -19.34 -12.81 -12.59
C GLY A 59 -18.96 -13.14 -14.04
N PHE A 60 -17.69 -13.44 -14.31
CA PHE A 60 -17.19 -13.93 -15.60
C PHE A 60 -17.58 -15.39 -15.89
N LEU A 61 -17.82 -16.20 -14.86
CA LEU A 61 -18.12 -17.63 -14.98
C LEU A 61 -19.63 -17.93 -15.05
N LYS A 62 -20.48 -16.90 -15.05
CA LYS A 62 -21.94 -17.07 -15.22
C LYS A 62 -22.23 -17.67 -16.59
N GLY A 63 -22.49 -18.98 -16.62
CA GLY A 63 -22.82 -19.75 -17.83
C GLY A 63 -21.89 -20.94 -18.09
N CYS A 64 -20.80 -21.12 -17.34
CA CYS A 64 -20.04 -22.36 -17.37
C CYS A 64 -20.52 -23.29 -16.27
N ASP A 65 -21.06 -24.45 -16.66
CA ASP A 65 -21.19 -25.58 -15.76
C ASP A 65 -19.77 -26.15 -15.51
N PRO A 66 -19.24 -26.04 -14.27
CA PRO A 66 -17.90 -26.51 -13.96
C PRO A 66 -17.77 -28.03 -14.16
N ASP A 67 -18.85 -28.77 -13.93
CA ASP A 67 -18.85 -30.23 -14.00
C ASP A 67 -18.80 -30.70 -15.45
N GLU A 68 -19.57 -30.05 -16.34
CA GLU A 68 -19.51 -30.31 -17.80
C GLU A 68 -18.13 -29.94 -18.36
N SER A 69 -17.56 -28.80 -17.94
CA SER A 69 -16.23 -28.35 -18.38
C SER A 69 -15.13 -29.33 -17.95
N LYS A 70 -15.24 -29.85 -16.72
CA LYS A 70 -14.32 -30.86 -16.19
C LYS A 70 -14.47 -32.19 -16.92
N PHE A 71 -15.70 -32.62 -17.20
CA PHE A 71 -16.00 -33.84 -17.95
C PHE A 71 -15.40 -33.78 -19.36
N GLN A 72 -15.58 -32.67 -20.09
CA GLN A 72 -15.01 -32.49 -21.43
C GLN A 72 -13.48 -32.54 -21.42
N TYR A 73 -12.84 -31.87 -20.46
CA TYR A 73 -11.38 -31.87 -20.34
C TYR A 73 -10.83 -33.29 -20.10
N LEU A 74 -11.41 -34.02 -19.14
CA LEU A 74 -10.98 -35.38 -18.81
C LEU A 74 -11.22 -36.34 -19.99
N SER A 75 -12.37 -36.21 -20.65
CA SER A 75 -12.71 -37.03 -21.82
C SER A 75 -11.75 -36.81 -22.99
N ARG A 76 -11.23 -35.59 -23.19
CA ARG A 76 -10.24 -35.29 -24.23
C ARG A 76 -8.82 -35.71 -23.86
N LYS A 77 -8.48 -35.72 -22.57
CA LYS A 77 -7.13 -36.04 -22.09
C LYS A 77 -6.84 -37.54 -22.03
N TYR A 78 -7.86 -38.33 -21.73
CA TYR A 78 -7.76 -39.78 -21.52
C TYR A 78 -8.41 -40.61 -22.63
N LYS A 79 -8.83 -39.97 -23.73
CA LYS A 79 -9.04 -40.61 -25.04
C LYS A 79 -7.80 -40.46 -25.88
#